data_AF-A0A108CPY8-F1
#
_entry.id   AF-A0A108CPY8-F1
#
_cell.length_a   1.000
_cell.length_b   1.000
_cell.length_c   1.000
_cell.angle_alpha   90.00
_cell.angle_beta   90.00
_cell.angle_gamma   90.00
#
_symmetry.space_group_name_H-M   'P 1'
#
loop_
_entity.id
_entity.type
_entity.pdbx_description
1 polymer ?
#
loop_
_entity_poly.entity_id
_entity_poly.type
_entity_poly.pdbx_seq_one_letter_code
_entity_poly.pdbx_strand_id
1 'polypeptide(L)'
;MLIWPLRLIVSVIACVVLAVAIGTTLDYKEEMHCADASLEHMQGKILVFIAHDGLRLTDIRFHGKPEYHPGKRDTWHFGLHTREGNYFAVLDCRGRMISFAAREQRTPRE
;
A
#
# COMPACT_ATOMS: atom_id res chain seq x y z
N MET A 1 -20.12 -47.02 15.47
CA MET A 1 -19.05 -46.53 14.58
C MET A 1 -19.25 -45.09 14.05
N LEU A 2 -20.18 -44.29 14.59
CA LEU A 2 -20.47 -42.93 14.09
C LEU A 2 -19.71 -41.78 14.80
N ILE A 3 -18.94 -42.10 15.84
CA ILE A 3 -18.30 -41.11 16.74
C ILE A 3 -17.01 -40.54 16.13
N TRP A 4 -16.35 -41.34 15.28
CA TRP A 4 -15.09 -40.98 14.63
C TRP A 4 -15.20 -39.89 13.55
N PRO A 5 -16.17 -39.97 12.59
CA PRO A 5 -16.33 -38.90 11.61
C PRO A 5 -16.80 -37.59 12.25
N LEU A 6 -17.61 -37.66 13.33
CA LEU A 6 -18.07 -36.46 14.04
C LEU A 6 -16.91 -35.67 14.67
N ARG A 7 -15.92 -36.37 15.23
CA ARG A 7 -14.72 -35.74 15.83
C ARG A 7 -13.85 -35.04 14.80
N LEU A 8 -13.73 -35.60 13.59
CA LEU A 8 -12.98 -34.98 12.50
C LEU A 8 -13.66 -33.69 12.03
N ILE A 9 -15.00 -33.70 11.90
CA ILE A 9 -15.76 -32.51 11.50
C ILE A 9 -15.58 -31.40 12.53
N VAL A 10 -15.70 -31.70 13.83
CA VAL A 10 -15.49 -30.72 14.90
C VAL A 10 -14.06 -30.16 14.88
N SER A 11 -13.06 -31.00 14.65
CA SER A 11 -11.66 -30.57 14.56
C SER A 11 -11.42 -29.63 13.38
N VAL A 12 -12.00 -29.92 12.21
CA VAL A 12 -11.85 -29.06 11.02
C VAL A 12 -12.50 -27.72 11.24
N ILE A 13 -13.71 -27.69 11.82
CA ILE A 13 -14.41 -26.44 12.14
C ILE A 13 -13.59 -25.62 13.15
N ALA A 14 -13.04 -26.24 14.19
CA ALA A 14 -12.19 -25.56 15.15
C ALA A 14 -10.94 -24.95 14.50
N CYS A 15 -10.29 -25.67 13.58
CA CYS A 15 -9.14 -25.14 12.83
C CYS A 15 -9.53 -23.96 11.93
N VAL A 16 -10.68 -24.02 11.26
CA VAL A 16 -11.17 -22.92 10.40
C VAL A 16 -11.48 -21.69 11.25
N VAL A 17 -12.17 -21.84 12.38
CA VAL A 17 -12.47 -20.74 13.30
C VAL A 17 -11.19 -20.13 13.85
N LEU A 18 -10.20 -20.95 14.22
CA LEU A 18 -8.91 -20.47 14.69
C LEU A 18 -8.17 -19.70 13.59
N ALA A 19 -8.18 -20.19 12.35
CA ALA A 19 -7.57 -19.51 11.21
C ALA A 19 -8.25 -18.16 10.91
N VAL A 20 -9.58 -18.09 11.01
CA VAL A 20 -10.33 -16.83 10.88
C VAL A 20 -9.98 -15.87 12.01
N ALA A 21 -9.92 -16.34 13.26
CA ALA A 21 -9.55 -15.52 14.41
C ALA A 21 -8.10 -15.00 14.32
N ILE A 22 -7.18 -15.82 13.84
CA ILE A 22 -5.79 -15.41 13.59
C ILE A 22 -5.76 -14.39 12.44
N GLY A 23 -6.51 -14.62 11.37
CA GLY A 23 -6.64 -13.68 10.25
C GLY A 23 -7.21 -12.33 10.66
N THR A 24 -8.27 -12.30 11.48
CA THR A 24 -8.88 -11.05 11.96
C THR A 24 -8.01 -10.33 12.98
N THR A 25 -7.29 -11.05 13.85
CA THR A 25 -6.35 -10.40 14.79
C THR A 25 -5.12 -9.84 14.09
N LEU A 26 -4.64 -10.45 13.00
CA LEU A 26 -3.60 -9.88 12.13
C LEU A 26 -4.10 -8.65 11.35
N ASP A 27 -5.34 -8.66 10.86
CA ASP A 27 -5.93 -7.50 10.18
C ASP A 27 -6.21 -6.32 11.14
N TYR A 28 -6.50 -6.62 12.41
CA TYR A 28 -6.83 -5.64 13.44
C TYR A 28 -5.59 -4.98 14.10
N LYS A 29 -4.39 -5.55 13.97
CA LYS A 29 -3.24 -5.12 14.79
C LYS A 29 -2.48 -3.89 14.33
N GLU A 30 -2.90 -3.21 13.28
CA GLU A 30 -2.24 -1.98 12.85
C GLU A 30 -3.30 -0.91 12.57
N GLU A 31 -3.87 -0.35 13.65
CA GLU A 31 -4.24 1.07 13.65
C GLU A 31 -2.94 1.89 13.54
N MET A 32 -2.18 1.69 12.45
CA MET A 32 -1.08 2.55 12.08
C MET A 32 -1.69 3.94 11.93
N HIS A 33 -1.34 4.82 12.87
CA HIS A 33 -1.49 6.23 12.62
C HIS A 33 -0.74 6.51 11.33
N CYS A 34 -1.41 7.11 10.36
CA CYS A 34 -0.86 7.27 9.01
C CYS A 34 0.47 8.03 9.00
N ALA A 35 0.72 8.85 10.03
CA ALA A 35 1.98 9.54 10.27
C ALA A 35 3.16 8.59 10.59
N ASP A 36 2.91 7.43 11.19
CA ASP A 36 3.93 6.48 11.65
C ASP A 36 4.29 5.44 10.57
N ALA A 37 3.64 5.50 9.42
CA ALA A 37 3.87 4.55 8.35
C ALA A 37 5.28 4.70 7.76
N SER A 38 5.98 3.56 7.57
CA SER A 38 7.36 3.56 7.05
C SER A 38 7.42 4.10 5.62
N LEU A 39 8.09 5.23 5.45
CA LEU A 39 8.30 5.87 4.14
C LEU A 39 9.03 4.95 3.16
N GLU A 40 10.01 4.19 3.64
CA GLU A 40 10.75 3.22 2.82
C GLU A 40 9.82 2.11 2.30
N HIS A 41 8.91 1.63 3.15
CA HIS A 41 7.92 0.65 2.74
C HIS A 41 7.00 1.21 1.63
N MET A 42 6.56 2.47 1.74
CA MET A 42 5.75 3.11 0.71
C MET A 42 6.52 3.31 -0.60
N GLN A 43 7.78 3.75 -0.54
CA GLN A 43 8.63 3.86 -1.73
C GLN A 43 8.78 2.51 -2.45
N GLY A 44 8.98 1.43 -1.69
CA GLY A 44 9.00 0.07 -2.23
C GLY A 44 7.69 -0.30 -2.94
N LYS A 45 6.53 0.04 -2.35
CA LYS A 45 5.21 -0.18 -2.98
C LYS A 45 5.06 0.60 -4.30
N ILE A 46 5.55 1.83 -4.37
CA ILE A 46 5.54 2.64 -5.60
C ILE A 46 6.38 1.99 -6.69
N LEU A 47 7.59 1.53 -6.36
CA LEU A 47 8.47 0.86 -7.33
C LEU A 47 7.85 -0.44 -7.86
N VAL A 48 7.24 -1.24 -6.97
CA VAL A 48 6.50 -2.44 -7.36
C VAL A 48 5.32 -2.09 -8.27
N PHE A 49 4.57 -1.03 -7.95
CA PHE A 49 3.47 -0.56 -8.79
C PHE A 49 3.96 -0.19 -10.19
N ILE A 50 5.02 0.62 -10.31
CA ILE A 50 5.61 1.02 -11.61
C ILE A 50 6.05 -0.20 -12.42
N ALA A 51 6.71 -1.16 -11.77
CA ALA A 51 7.16 -2.39 -12.41
C ALA A 51 6.00 -3.28 -12.87
N HIS A 52 4.93 -3.35 -12.08
CA HIS A 52 3.76 -4.19 -12.35
C HIS A 52 2.83 -3.59 -13.41
N ASP A 53 2.57 -2.28 -13.36
CA ASP A 53 1.66 -1.58 -14.29
C ASP A 53 2.31 -1.33 -15.67
N GLY A 54 3.54 -1.82 -15.88
CA GLY A 54 4.23 -1.79 -17.17
C GLY A 54 4.75 -0.39 -17.56
N LEU A 55 4.77 0.55 -16.62
CA LEU A 55 5.35 1.87 -16.81
C LEU A 55 6.87 1.71 -16.93
N ARG A 56 7.38 1.77 -18.17
CA ARG A 56 8.82 1.72 -18.47
C ARG A 56 9.50 3.04 -18.10
N LEU A 57 9.49 3.36 -16.82
CA LEU A 57 10.18 4.52 -16.27
C LEU A 57 11.64 4.16 -15.97
N THR A 58 12.56 5.01 -16.36
CA THR A 58 14.00 4.82 -16.17
C THR A 58 14.59 5.94 -15.32
N ASP A 59 15.70 5.65 -14.64
CA ASP A 59 16.37 6.60 -13.72
C ASP A 59 15.43 7.18 -12.65
N ILE A 60 14.62 6.32 -12.03
CA ILE A 60 13.62 6.70 -11.03
C ILE A 60 14.33 7.17 -9.76
N ARG A 61 14.11 8.45 -9.40
CA ARG A 61 14.58 9.05 -8.15
C ARG A 61 13.41 9.71 -7.43
N PHE A 62 13.23 9.38 -6.16
CA PHE A 62 12.33 10.14 -5.29
C PHE A 62 12.95 11.52 -5.06
N HIS A 63 12.15 12.58 -5.18
CA HIS A 63 12.59 13.95 -4.97
C HIS A 63 11.69 14.68 -3.98
N GLY A 64 12.28 15.62 -3.24
CA GLY A 64 11.60 16.30 -2.15
C GLY A 64 11.36 15.38 -0.95
N LYS A 65 10.75 15.94 0.09
CA LYS A 65 10.26 15.15 1.22
C LYS A 65 8.85 14.66 0.89
N PRO A 66 8.50 13.40 1.21
CA PRO A 66 7.12 12.96 1.16
C PRO A 66 6.24 13.89 2.01
N GLU A 67 5.05 14.21 1.51
CA GLU A 67 4.12 15.09 2.20
C GLU A 67 2.93 14.30 2.74
N TYR A 68 2.63 14.51 4.01
CA TYR A 68 1.45 13.95 4.66
C TYR A 68 0.28 14.92 4.54
N HIS A 69 -0.83 14.44 3.98
CA HIS A 69 -2.05 15.21 3.78
C HIS A 69 -3.19 14.59 4.60
N PRO A 70 -3.54 15.15 5.77
CA PRO A 70 -4.64 14.66 6.59
C PRO A 70 -5.99 15.03 5.97
N GLY A 71 -6.97 14.11 6.03
CA GLY A 71 -8.28 14.32 5.42
C GLY A 71 -9.29 13.21 5.71
N LYS A 72 -10.38 13.12 4.92
CA LYS A 72 -11.35 12.00 5.04
C LYS A 72 -10.69 10.63 4.84
N ARG A 73 -9.61 10.61 4.07
CA ARG A 73 -8.62 9.53 4.01
C ARG A 73 -7.27 10.22 4.06
N ASP A 74 -6.49 9.91 5.08
CA ASP A 74 -5.13 10.41 5.19
C ASP A 74 -4.28 9.81 4.08
N THR A 75 -3.42 10.64 3.48
CA THR A 75 -2.65 10.26 2.30
C THR A 75 -1.22 10.73 2.38
N TRP A 76 -0.33 9.95 1.75
CA TRP A 76 1.06 10.32 1.52
C TRP A 76 1.32 10.60 0.06
N HIS A 77 2.06 11.67 -0.17
CA HIS A 77 2.30 12.25 -1.48
C HIS A 77 3.80 12.19 -1.76
N PHE A 78 4.18 11.53 -2.86
CA PHE A 78 5.58 11.32 -3.24
C PHE A 78 5.85 11.94 -4.61
N GLY A 79 6.90 12.76 -4.67
CA GLY A 79 7.46 13.25 -5.93
C GLY A 79 8.46 12.25 -6.50
N LEU A 80 8.34 11.94 -7.79
CA LEU A 80 9.28 11.12 -8.54
C LEU A 80 9.84 11.91 -9.73
N HIS A 81 11.15 11.85 -9.90
CA HIS A 81 11.84 12.30 -11.09
C HIS A 81 12.31 11.07 -11.85
N THR A 82 12.03 11.04 -13.15
CA THR A 82 12.42 9.97 -14.06
C THR A 82 12.97 10.60 -15.32
N ARG A 83 13.61 9.81 -16.18
CA ARG A 83 14.05 10.29 -17.49
C ARG A 83 12.88 10.76 -18.37
N GLU A 84 11.73 10.11 -18.23
CA GLU A 84 10.52 10.34 -19.03
C GLU A 84 9.74 11.56 -18.54
N GLY A 85 9.96 11.99 -17.30
CA GLY A 85 9.33 13.17 -16.73
C GLY A 85 9.23 13.14 -15.20
N ASN A 86 8.54 14.15 -14.68
CA ASN A 86 8.20 14.19 -13.26
C ASN A 86 6.84 13.54 -13.04
N TYR A 87 6.75 12.71 -12.01
CA TYR A 87 5.53 12.02 -11.62
C TYR A 87 5.21 12.31 -10.16
N PHE A 88 3.95 12.08 -9.83
CA PHE A 88 3.44 12.21 -8.48
C PHE A 88 2.63 10.96 -8.13
N ALA A 89 2.94 10.38 -6.98
CA ALA A 89 2.32 9.17 -6.48
C ALA A 89 1.62 9.47 -5.15
N VAL A 90 0.34 9.09 -5.05
CA VAL A 90 -0.48 9.27 -3.85
C VAL A 90 -0.87 7.91 -3.30
N LEU A 91 -0.55 7.68 -2.02
CA LEU A 91 -0.84 6.43 -1.32
C LEU A 91 -1.78 6.69 -0.14
N ASP A 92 -2.61 5.71 0.18
CA ASP A 92 -3.25 5.67 1.49
C ASP A 92 -2.25 5.18 2.56
N CYS A 93 -2.66 5.26 3.82
CA CYS A 93 -1.83 4.86 4.97
C CYS A 93 -1.38 3.41 4.95
N ARG A 94 -2.11 2.54 4.24
CA ARG A 94 -1.77 1.12 4.09
C ARG A 94 -0.81 0.89 2.91
N GLY A 95 -0.32 1.95 2.27
CA GLY A 95 0.55 1.87 1.11
C GLY A 95 -0.17 1.40 -0.16
N ARG A 96 -1.50 1.54 -0.23
CA ARG A 96 -2.25 1.28 -1.47
C ARG A 96 -2.18 2.52 -2.37
N MET A 97 -1.86 2.32 -3.65
CA MET A 97 -1.83 3.39 -4.65
C MET A 97 -3.25 3.94 -4.87
N ILE A 98 -3.44 5.22 -4.57
CA ILE A 98 -4.68 5.96 -4.86
C ILE A 98 -4.59 6.59 -6.24
N SER A 99 -3.46 7.20 -6.56
CA SER A 99 -3.21 7.78 -7.88
C SER A 99 -1.72 7.80 -8.22
N PHE A 100 -1.45 7.72 -9.52
CA PHE A 100 -0.14 7.91 -10.09
C PHE A 100 -0.31 8.71 -11.38
N ALA A 101 0.29 9.90 -11.46
CA ALA A 101 0.11 10.80 -12.59
C ALA A 101 1.39 11.55 -12.94
N ALA A 102 1.58 11.86 -14.22
CA ALA A 102 2.60 12.79 -14.65
C ALA A 102 2.29 14.18 -14.09
N ARG A 103 3.29 14.83 -13.52
CA ARG A 103 3.19 16.22 -13.06
C ARG A 103 3.30 17.10 -14.28
N GLU A 104 2.20 17.73 -14.67
CA GLU A 104 2.21 18.74 -15.72
C GLU A 104 3.12 19.89 -15.27
N GLN A 105 4.22 20.10 -16.01
CA GLN A 105 5.07 21.26 -15.80
C GLN A 105 4.24 22.49 -16.16
N ARG A 106 3.69 23.18 -15.15
CA ARG A 106 3.27 24.56 -15.36
C ARG A 106 4.54 25.36 -15.64
N THR A 107 4.86 25.54 -16.91
CA THR A 107 5.85 26.52 -17.35
C THR A 107 5.46 27.86 -16.74
N PRO A 108 6.30 28.52 -15.93
CA PRO A 108 6.05 29.90 -15.54
C PRO A 108 6.01 30.71 -16.83
N ARG A 109 4.85 31.30 -17.12
CA ARG A 109 4.73 32.25 -18.23
C ARG A 109 5.35 33.55 -17.72
N GLU A 110 6.59 33.82 -18.14
CA GLU A 110 7.22 35.15 -18.02
C GLU A 110 6.38 36.24 -18.70
#